data_AF-A0ABD2PTL9-F1
#
_entry.id   AF-A0ABD2PTL9-F1
#
_cell.length_a   1.000
_cell.length_b   1.000
_cell.length_c   1.000
_cell.angle_alpha   90.00
_cell.angle_beta   90.00
_cell.angle_gamma   90.00
#
_symmetry.space_group_name_H-M   'P 1'
#
loop_
_entity.id
_entity.type
_entity.pdbx_description
1 polymer ?
#
loop_
_entity_poly.entity_id
_entity_poly.type
_entity_poly.pdbx_seq_one_letter_code
_entity_poly.pdbx_strand_id
1 'polypeptide(L)'
;MQEKPRNYGNLTRAKREFDKYIHDCARMQELSRNFIPLLKQNSCATLTFSRDQIAQVIATMAFNCFKSPQPSYNRARNFNRMYPGDNGRYEALKCLLYYFHAVCEPGFDNPNRLISFTRTHCSNFDFAKCHFKMNSIEVIVKNENDRGQRYSMMDFANWGGNNAYAHVNFANAYLGGGTLAGGLVQEEILFLTH
;
A
#
# COMPACT_ATOMS: atom_id res chain seq x y z
N MET A 1 -36.46 -12.83 28.14
CA MET A 1 -35.66 -12.11 27.11
C MET A 1 -35.47 -13.06 25.95
N GLN A 2 -36.10 -12.80 24.80
CA GLN A 2 -35.84 -13.56 23.57
C GLN A 2 -34.54 -13.03 22.94
N GLU A 3 -33.55 -13.89 22.78
CA GLU A 3 -32.33 -13.56 22.02
C GLU A 3 -32.73 -13.19 20.59
N LYS A 4 -32.34 -11.99 20.14
CA LYS A 4 -32.46 -11.63 18.72
C LYS A 4 -31.66 -12.64 17.89
N PRO A 5 -32.22 -13.19 16.80
CA PRO A 5 -31.48 -14.09 15.93
C PRO A 5 -30.24 -13.38 15.38
N ARG A 6 -29.07 -13.99 15.59
CA ARG A 6 -27.81 -13.47 15.04
C ARG A 6 -27.91 -13.51 13.52
N ASN A 7 -27.65 -12.37 12.87
CA ASN A 7 -27.72 -12.26 11.42
C ASN A 7 -26.52 -12.99 10.78
N TYR A 8 -26.74 -14.25 10.39
CA TYR A 8 -25.72 -15.11 9.77
C TYR A 8 -25.40 -14.74 8.31
N GLY A 9 -26.16 -13.83 7.68
CA GLY A 9 -25.92 -13.41 6.29
C GLY A 9 -24.54 -12.78 6.09
N ASN A 10 -24.08 -12.00 7.08
CA ASN A 10 -22.75 -11.37 7.05
C ASN A 10 -21.61 -12.39 7.19
N LEU A 11 -21.82 -13.49 7.92
CA LEU A 11 -20.82 -14.54 8.10
C LEU A 11 -20.62 -15.35 6.82
N THR A 12 -21.69 -15.64 6.09
CA THR A 12 -21.63 -16.35 4.80
C THR A 12 -20.90 -15.53 3.74
N ARG A 13 -21.11 -14.21 3.71
CA ARG A 13 -20.39 -13.29 2.81
C ARG A 13 -18.91 -13.20 3.17
N ALA A 14 -18.60 -12.92 4.45
CA ALA A 14 -17.23 -12.82 4.92
C ALA A 14 -16.42 -14.12 4.67
N LYS A 15 -17.06 -15.29 4.84
CA LYS A 15 -16.45 -16.58 4.52
C LYS A 15 -16.11 -16.69 3.03
N ARG A 16 -17.04 -16.34 2.13
CA ARG A 16 -16.80 -16.39 0.68
C ARG A 16 -15.68 -15.47 0.23
N GLU A 17 -15.61 -14.26 0.80
CA GLU A 17 -14.53 -13.31 0.53
C GLU A 17 -13.18 -13.85 1.01
N PHE A 18 -13.16 -14.45 2.20
CA PHE A 18 -11.97 -15.09 2.75
C PHE A 18 -11.48 -16.28 1.89
N ASP A 19 -12.40 -17.12 1.41
CA ASP A 19 -12.08 -18.23 0.51
C ASP A 19 -11.44 -17.74 -0.80
N LYS A 20 -11.88 -16.57 -1.32
CA LYS A 20 -11.28 -15.94 -2.50
C LYS A 20 -9.84 -15.48 -2.22
N TYR A 21 -9.55 -14.90 -1.04
CA TYR A 21 -8.17 -14.53 -0.67
C TYR A 21 -7.25 -15.73 -0.54
N ILE A 22 -7.75 -16.85 0.00
CA ILE A 22 -6.98 -18.09 0.08
C ILE A 22 -6.65 -18.60 -1.33
N HIS A 23 -7.63 -18.58 -2.23
CA HIS A 23 -7.44 -18.99 -3.62
C HIS A 23 -6.41 -18.10 -4.35
N ASP A 24 -6.45 -16.79 -4.13
CA ASP A 24 -5.48 -15.85 -4.70
C ASP A 24 -4.07 -16.08 -4.12
N CYS A 25 -3.96 -16.39 -2.83
CA CYS A 25 -2.69 -16.78 -2.22
C CYS A 25 -2.12 -18.07 -2.84
N ALA A 26 -2.98 -19.05 -3.16
CA ALA A 26 -2.55 -20.28 -3.83
C ALA A 26 -2.05 -20.01 -5.27
N ARG A 27 -2.79 -19.19 -6.04
CA ARG A 27 -2.37 -18.75 -7.39
C ARG A 27 -1.01 -18.05 -7.40
N MET A 28 -0.70 -17.26 -6.37
CA MET A 28 0.62 -16.63 -6.27
C MET A 28 1.76 -17.61 -6.09
N GLN A 29 1.55 -18.68 -5.32
CA GLN A 29 2.59 -19.69 -5.16
C GLN A 29 2.93 -20.33 -6.51
N GLU A 30 1.96 -20.43 -7.41
CA GLU A 30 2.16 -20.90 -8.79
C GLU A 30 2.90 -19.86 -9.66
N LEU A 31 2.53 -18.58 -9.57
CA LEU A 31 3.20 -17.48 -10.27
C LEU A 31 4.63 -17.22 -9.79
N SER A 32 4.90 -17.44 -8.49
CA SER A 32 6.21 -17.25 -7.86
C SER A 32 7.30 -18.20 -8.37
N ARG A 33 6.93 -19.21 -9.18
CA ARG A 33 7.90 -19.98 -9.99
C ARG A 33 8.70 -19.06 -10.92
N ASN A 34 8.14 -17.91 -11.29
CA ASN A 34 8.85 -16.79 -11.91
C ASN A 34 9.37 -15.86 -10.80
N PHE A 35 10.69 -15.76 -10.69
CA PHE A 35 11.35 -14.95 -9.67
C PHE A 35 11.01 -13.45 -9.83
N ILE A 36 10.42 -12.82 -8.80
CA ILE A 36 10.27 -11.36 -8.75
C ILE A 36 11.66 -10.75 -8.43
N PRO A 37 12.26 -9.98 -9.34
CA PRO A 37 13.58 -9.41 -9.13
C PRO A 37 13.57 -8.35 -8.01
N LEU A 38 14.62 -8.32 -7.21
CA LEU A 38 14.77 -7.32 -6.14
C LEU A 38 15.29 -5.99 -6.70
N LEU A 39 14.66 -4.88 -6.30
CA LEU A 39 15.17 -3.52 -6.52
C LEU A 39 16.34 -3.24 -5.57
N LYS A 40 17.57 -3.54 -6.01
CA LYS A 40 18.79 -3.51 -5.19
C LYS A 40 19.33 -2.09 -4.99
N GLN A 41 20.07 -1.90 -3.89
CA GLN A 41 20.83 -0.67 -3.67
C GLN A 41 21.79 -0.39 -4.85
N ASN A 42 22.05 0.89 -5.11
CA ASN A 42 22.92 1.35 -6.21
C ASN A 42 22.49 0.90 -7.61
N SER A 43 21.20 0.58 -7.80
CA SER A 43 20.64 0.24 -9.11
C SER A 43 19.39 1.06 -9.41
N CYS A 44 19.21 1.35 -10.70
CA CYS A 44 17.97 1.90 -11.25
C CYS A 44 17.21 0.78 -11.94
N ALA A 45 15.94 0.58 -11.58
CA ALA A 45 15.09 -0.43 -12.21
C ALA A 45 13.62 -0.11 -11.94
N THR A 46 12.78 -0.56 -12.87
CA THR A 46 11.32 -0.44 -12.77
C THR A 46 10.69 -1.82 -12.87
N LEU A 47 9.74 -2.10 -11.97
CA LEU A 47 8.88 -3.27 -12.01
C LEU A 47 7.45 -2.84 -12.22
N THR A 48 6.74 -3.51 -13.11
CA THR A 48 5.34 -3.20 -13.40
C THR A 48 4.49 -4.44 -13.15
N PHE A 49 3.42 -4.27 -12.38
CA PHE A 49 2.49 -5.33 -12.00
C PHE A 49 1.06 -4.89 -12.29
N SER A 50 0.18 -5.84 -12.58
CA SER A 50 -1.26 -5.58 -12.54
C SER A 50 -1.75 -5.43 -11.10
N ARG A 51 -2.90 -4.77 -10.91
CA ARG A 51 -3.55 -4.73 -9.58
C ARG A 51 -3.90 -6.12 -9.07
N ASP A 52 -4.29 -7.04 -9.96
CA ASP A 52 -4.52 -8.45 -9.61
C ASP A 52 -3.28 -9.10 -9.00
N GLN A 53 -2.10 -8.94 -9.63
CA GLN A 53 -0.83 -9.45 -9.13
C GLN A 53 -0.46 -8.84 -7.76
N ILE A 54 -0.73 -7.56 -7.56
CA ILE A 54 -0.47 -6.87 -6.28
C ILE A 54 -1.38 -7.41 -5.17
N ALA A 55 -2.67 -7.56 -5.45
CA ALA A 55 -3.64 -8.11 -4.48
C ALA A 55 -3.24 -9.50 -4.00
N GLN A 56 -2.80 -10.31 -4.94
CA GLN A 56 -2.23 -11.63 -4.77
C GLN A 56 -0.96 -11.63 -3.88
N VAL A 57 -0.02 -10.71 -4.12
CA VAL A 57 1.15 -10.50 -3.23
C VAL A 57 0.68 -10.15 -1.81
N ILE A 58 -0.21 -9.16 -1.66
CA ILE A 58 -0.69 -8.69 -0.35
C ILE A 58 -1.44 -9.82 0.39
N ALA A 59 -2.26 -10.61 -0.29
CA ALA A 59 -2.90 -11.79 0.29
C ALA A 59 -1.86 -12.79 0.82
N THR A 60 -0.80 -13.04 0.05
CA THR A 60 0.32 -13.91 0.46
C THR A 60 1.03 -13.37 1.71
N MET A 61 1.20 -12.05 1.83
CA MET A 61 1.76 -11.40 3.03
C MET A 61 0.84 -11.56 4.25
N ALA A 62 -0.47 -11.37 4.05
CA ALA A 62 -1.49 -11.45 5.10
C ALA A 62 -1.59 -12.86 5.72
N PHE A 63 -1.50 -13.89 4.88
CA PHE A 63 -1.44 -15.30 5.33
C PHE A 63 -0.05 -15.72 5.81
N ASN A 64 0.92 -14.81 5.87
CA ASN A 64 2.29 -15.05 6.31
C ASN A 64 3.04 -16.10 5.45
N CYS A 65 2.72 -16.18 4.16
CA CYS A 65 3.21 -17.20 3.25
C CYS A 65 4.53 -16.84 2.56
N PHE A 66 5.07 -15.62 2.71
CA PHE A 66 6.41 -15.32 2.20
C PHE A 66 7.49 -16.00 3.04
N LYS A 67 8.17 -16.97 2.44
CA LYS A 67 9.36 -17.60 3.04
C LYS A 67 10.59 -16.76 2.74
N SER A 68 11.44 -16.51 3.75
CA SER A 68 12.74 -15.91 3.49
C SER A 68 13.71 -16.96 2.97
N PRO A 69 14.32 -16.79 1.78
CA PRO A 69 15.46 -17.62 1.39
C PRO A 69 16.74 -17.22 2.15
N GLN A 70 16.79 -16.04 2.79
CA GLN A 70 17.99 -15.54 3.46
C GLN A 70 17.66 -14.88 4.82
N PRO A 71 18.15 -15.41 5.96
CA PRO A 71 17.91 -14.84 7.29
C PRO A 71 18.45 -13.42 7.48
N SER A 72 19.50 -13.04 6.71
CA SER A 72 20.13 -11.72 6.77
C SER A 72 19.25 -10.60 6.19
N TYR A 73 18.28 -10.94 5.34
CA TYR A 73 17.25 -10.01 4.84
C TYR A 73 16.02 -10.07 5.77
N ASN A 74 16.23 -9.74 7.04
CA ASN A 74 15.20 -9.79 8.08
C ASN A 74 14.29 -8.55 8.03
N ARG A 75 13.66 -8.33 6.87
CA ARG A 75 12.64 -7.28 6.68
C ARG A 75 11.26 -7.89 6.84
N ALA A 76 10.38 -7.16 7.54
CA ALA A 76 8.98 -7.54 7.66
C ALA A 76 8.35 -7.59 6.26
N ARG A 77 7.93 -8.79 5.86
CA ARG A 77 7.24 -9.07 4.58
C ARG A 77 5.88 -9.70 4.79
N ASN A 78 5.63 -10.17 6.00
CA ASN A 78 4.43 -10.86 6.41
C ASN A 78 3.73 -10.02 7.48
N PHE A 79 2.44 -10.23 7.66
CA PHE A 79 1.61 -9.47 8.59
C PHE A 79 1.70 -10.01 10.03
N ASN A 80 2.69 -10.85 10.33
CA ASN A 80 2.84 -11.53 11.61
C ASN A 80 3.00 -10.58 12.80
N ARG A 81 3.36 -9.31 12.56
CA ARG A 81 3.46 -8.27 13.60
C ARG A 81 2.20 -7.41 13.73
N MET A 82 1.21 -7.59 12.85
CA MET A 82 -0.09 -6.92 12.94
C MET A 82 -1.04 -7.63 13.91
N TYR A 83 -0.79 -8.90 14.25
CA TYR A 83 -1.63 -9.74 15.11
C TYR A 83 -0.88 -10.14 16.40
N PRO A 84 -1.49 -10.11 17.61
CA PRO A 84 -2.72 -9.41 18.06
C PRO A 84 -2.46 -7.90 18.31
N GLY A 85 -3.44 -7.05 17.97
CA GLY A 85 -3.29 -5.60 17.85
C GLY A 85 -3.69 -4.75 19.07
N ASP A 86 -3.18 -3.53 19.14
CA ASP A 86 -3.77 -2.41 19.88
C ASP A 86 -4.83 -1.71 19.01
N ASN A 87 -5.45 -0.64 19.52
CA ASN A 87 -6.44 0.16 18.79
C ASN A 87 -5.94 0.60 17.40
N GLY A 88 -4.68 0.98 17.28
CA GLY A 88 -4.10 1.40 16.01
C GLY A 88 -4.04 0.25 15.00
N ARG A 89 -3.56 -0.91 15.43
CA ARG A 89 -3.51 -2.12 14.60
C ARG A 89 -4.90 -2.60 14.20
N TYR A 90 -5.93 -2.41 15.03
CA TYR A 90 -7.31 -2.72 14.64
C TYR A 90 -7.82 -1.83 13.49
N GLU A 91 -7.53 -0.53 13.51
CA GLU A 91 -7.90 0.36 12.41
C GLU A 91 -7.13 0.02 11.12
N ALA A 92 -5.83 -0.26 11.22
CA ALA A 92 -5.04 -0.72 10.08
C ALA A 92 -5.61 -2.02 9.46
N LEU A 93 -6.05 -2.96 10.29
CA LEU A 93 -6.70 -4.18 9.82
C LEU A 93 -8.03 -3.92 9.13
N LYS A 94 -8.83 -2.95 9.58
CA LYS A 94 -10.07 -2.56 8.87
C LYS A 94 -9.76 -2.02 7.47
N CYS A 95 -8.72 -1.19 7.33
CA CYS A 95 -8.28 -0.69 6.02
C CYS A 95 -7.87 -1.84 5.09
N LEU A 96 -7.07 -2.79 5.58
CA LEU A 96 -6.64 -3.96 4.81
C LEU A 96 -7.81 -4.86 4.41
N LEU A 97 -8.73 -5.13 5.34
CA LEU A 97 -9.94 -5.90 5.06
C LEU A 97 -10.84 -5.20 4.04
N TYR A 98 -10.93 -3.87 4.11
CA TYR A 98 -11.64 -3.08 3.11
C TYR A 98 -10.98 -3.16 1.73
N TYR A 99 -9.65 -3.06 1.64
CA TYR A 99 -8.92 -3.25 0.38
C TYR A 99 -9.23 -4.60 -0.25
N PHE A 100 -9.12 -5.67 0.54
CA PHE A 100 -9.41 -7.03 0.13
C PHE A 100 -10.86 -7.18 -0.34
N HIS A 101 -11.80 -6.62 0.43
CA HIS A 101 -13.21 -6.60 0.08
C HIS A 101 -13.41 -5.92 -1.28
N ALA A 102 -12.87 -4.72 -1.44
CA ALA A 102 -12.96 -3.94 -2.67
C ALA A 102 -12.41 -4.72 -3.86
N VAL A 103 -11.23 -5.35 -3.75
CA VAL A 103 -10.61 -6.15 -4.82
C VAL A 103 -11.48 -7.31 -5.29
N CYS A 104 -12.37 -7.79 -4.41
CA CYS A 104 -13.23 -8.91 -4.71
C CYS A 104 -14.54 -8.54 -5.39
N GLU A 105 -14.97 -7.28 -5.31
CA GLU A 105 -16.27 -6.82 -5.78
C GLU A 105 -16.34 -6.75 -7.32
N PRO A 106 -17.48 -7.09 -7.96
CA PRO A 106 -17.64 -7.12 -9.42
C PRO A 106 -17.48 -5.77 -10.16
N GLY A 107 -17.14 -4.69 -9.45
CA GLY A 107 -16.89 -3.36 -9.99
C GLY A 107 -15.55 -2.77 -9.55
N PHE A 108 -14.64 -3.57 -8.98
CA PHE A 108 -13.30 -3.09 -8.65
C PHE A 108 -12.57 -2.65 -9.92
N ASP A 109 -12.17 -1.37 -9.94
CA ASP A 109 -11.51 -0.72 -11.07
C ASP A 109 -10.44 -1.59 -11.70
N ASN A 110 -10.68 -1.92 -12.98
CA ASN A 110 -9.80 -2.59 -13.94
C ASN A 110 -8.65 -3.39 -13.29
N PRO A 111 -8.84 -4.70 -13.01
CA PRO A 111 -7.80 -5.54 -12.40
C PRO A 111 -6.50 -5.60 -13.24
N ASN A 112 -6.60 -5.28 -14.53
CA ASN A 112 -5.47 -5.20 -15.47
C ASN A 112 -4.77 -3.83 -15.48
N ARG A 113 -5.24 -2.85 -14.69
CA ARG A 113 -4.54 -1.58 -14.51
C ARG A 113 -3.14 -1.88 -13.96
N LEU A 114 -2.14 -1.29 -14.61
CA LEU A 114 -0.74 -1.49 -14.30
C LEU A 114 -0.27 -0.45 -13.28
N ILE A 115 0.55 -0.90 -12.33
CA ILE A 115 1.23 -0.09 -11.34
C ILE A 115 2.74 -0.35 -11.49
N SER A 116 3.51 0.73 -11.59
CA SER A 116 4.96 0.69 -11.77
C SER A 116 5.69 1.18 -10.52
N PHE A 117 6.60 0.36 -10.02
CA PHE A 117 7.52 0.66 -8.92
C PHE A 117 8.90 0.94 -9.50
N THR A 118 9.38 2.17 -9.41
CA THR A 118 10.69 2.58 -9.92
C THR A 118 11.63 2.90 -8.76
N ARG A 119 12.77 2.21 -8.72
CA ARG A 119 13.92 2.62 -7.90
C ARG A 119 14.84 3.47 -8.78
N THR A 120 15.16 4.67 -8.32
CA THR A 120 16.17 5.53 -8.93
C THR A 120 17.33 5.70 -7.97
N HIS A 121 18.55 5.51 -8.48
CA HIS A 121 19.78 5.82 -7.78
C HIS A 121 20.40 7.06 -8.43
N CYS A 122 20.48 8.15 -7.69
CA CYS A 122 21.21 9.33 -8.08
C CYS A 122 22.61 9.27 -7.49
N SER A 123 23.63 9.57 -8.30
CA SER A 123 24.97 9.82 -7.76
C SER A 123 24.94 11.01 -6.80
N ASN A 124 25.96 11.10 -5.93
CA ASN A 124 26.11 12.24 -5.04
C ASN A 124 26.05 13.54 -5.85
N PHE A 125 25.05 14.36 -5.56
CA PHE A 125 24.89 15.66 -6.18
C PHE A 125 25.76 16.67 -5.44
N ASP A 126 26.69 17.29 -6.15
CA ASP A 126 27.57 18.32 -5.60
C ASP A 126 26.83 19.67 -5.60
N PHE A 127 26.14 19.96 -4.49
CA PHE A 127 25.40 21.21 -4.33
C PHE A 127 26.28 22.45 -4.49
N ALA A 128 27.58 22.38 -4.18
CA ALA A 128 28.49 23.50 -4.31
C ALA A 128 28.77 23.87 -5.78
N LYS A 129 28.61 22.91 -6.71
CA LYS A 129 28.75 23.13 -8.15
C LYS A 129 27.43 23.40 -8.86
N CYS A 130 26.32 23.45 -8.12
CA CYS A 130 25.02 23.72 -8.69
C CYS A 130 24.84 25.23 -8.92
N HIS A 131 24.91 25.66 -10.18
CA HIS A 131 24.60 27.03 -10.59
C HIS A 131 23.15 27.21 -11.06
N PHE A 132 22.31 26.20 -10.86
CA PHE A 132 20.90 26.25 -11.27
C PHE A 132 20.17 27.29 -10.42
N LYS A 133 19.63 28.33 -11.07
CA LYS A 133 18.74 29.29 -10.41
C LYS A 133 17.37 28.63 -10.23
N MET A 134 16.93 28.53 -8.99
CA MET A 134 15.59 28.02 -8.69
C MET A 134 14.55 28.97 -9.28
N ASN A 135 13.59 28.43 -10.03
CA ASN A 135 12.43 29.20 -10.48
C ASN A 135 11.53 29.52 -9.28
N SER A 136 10.57 30.44 -9.45
CA SER A 136 9.55 30.72 -8.45
C SER A 136 8.82 29.43 -8.05
N ILE A 137 8.80 29.13 -6.76
CA ILE A 137 8.00 28.04 -6.19
C ILE A 137 6.64 28.61 -5.82
N GLU A 138 5.59 28.05 -6.39
CA GLU A 138 4.24 28.31 -5.93
C GLU A 138 3.98 27.53 -4.64
N VAL A 139 3.61 28.23 -3.57
CA VAL A 139 3.22 27.61 -2.30
C VAL A 139 1.74 27.91 -2.07
N ILE A 140 0.91 26.88 -2.22
CA ILE A 140 -0.53 26.95 -1.97
C ILE A 140 -0.79 26.44 -0.55
N VAL A 141 -1.30 27.32 0.32
CA VAL A 141 -1.73 26.94 1.67
C VAL A 141 -3.25 26.93 1.72
N LYS A 142 -3.84 25.74 1.87
CA LYS A 142 -5.27 25.57 2.03
C LYS A 142 -5.58 24.66 3.20
N ASN A 143 -6.31 25.21 4.15
CA ASN A 143 -6.56 24.53 5.42
C ASN A 143 -7.86 23.74 5.42
N GLU A 144 -8.93 24.26 4.81
CA GLU A 144 -10.26 23.65 4.83
C GLU A 144 -10.97 23.80 3.48
N ASN A 145 -11.79 22.81 3.13
CA ASN A 145 -12.69 22.84 1.98
C ASN A 145 -13.97 23.63 2.30
N ASP A 146 -14.84 23.82 1.31
CA ASP A 146 -16.11 24.56 1.45
C ASP A 146 -17.09 23.95 2.48
N ARG A 147 -16.79 22.74 2.99
CA ARG A 147 -17.55 22.03 4.03
C ARG A 147 -16.88 22.08 5.41
N GLY A 148 -15.81 22.86 5.57
CA GLY A 148 -15.05 22.96 6.82
C GLY A 148 -14.19 21.73 7.14
N GLN A 149 -13.93 20.87 6.16
CA GLN A 149 -13.07 19.69 6.34
C GLN A 149 -11.64 20.03 5.94
N ARG A 150 -10.67 19.57 6.71
CA ARG A 150 -9.26 19.82 6.41
C ARG A 150 -8.80 19.08 5.16
N TYR A 151 -8.04 19.77 4.31
CA TYR A 151 -7.39 19.12 3.18
C TYR A 151 -6.20 18.27 3.64
N SER A 152 -6.08 17.09 3.04
CA SER A 152 -4.88 16.27 3.04
C SER A 152 -4.13 16.45 1.72
N MET A 153 -2.84 16.08 1.68
CA MET A 153 -2.07 16.07 0.43
C MET A 153 -2.74 15.22 -0.67
N MET A 154 -3.46 14.15 -0.30
CA MET A 154 -4.13 13.29 -1.27
C MET A 154 -5.33 13.97 -1.95
N ASP A 155 -5.95 14.96 -1.31
CA ASP A 155 -7.08 15.71 -1.88
C ASP A 155 -6.64 16.63 -3.03
N PHE A 156 -5.33 16.91 -3.14
CA PHE A 156 -4.76 17.74 -4.21
C PHE A 156 -4.41 16.95 -5.48
N ALA A 157 -4.64 15.63 -5.54
CA ALA A 157 -4.28 14.79 -6.69
C ALA A 157 -4.81 15.32 -8.03
N ASN A 158 -6.01 15.90 -8.00
CA ASN A 158 -6.72 16.42 -9.17
C ASN A 158 -6.75 17.96 -9.22
N TRP A 159 -5.99 18.63 -8.36
CA TRP A 159 -6.00 20.09 -8.24
C TRP A 159 -5.49 20.79 -9.52
N GLY A 160 -4.64 20.11 -10.29
CA GLY A 160 -3.87 20.71 -11.38
C GLY A 160 -4.60 20.69 -12.72
N GLY A 161 -5.88 20.30 -12.75
CA GLY A 161 -6.58 20.00 -14.00
C GLY A 161 -5.87 18.87 -14.76
N ASN A 162 -5.22 19.21 -15.89
CA ASN A 162 -4.41 18.27 -16.68
C ASN A 162 -3.00 18.05 -16.11
N ASN A 163 -2.57 18.82 -15.11
CA ASN A 163 -1.26 18.66 -14.49
C ASN A 163 -1.32 17.67 -13.33
N ALA A 164 -0.60 16.55 -13.46
CA ALA A 164 -0.44 15.59 -12.37
C ALA A 164 0.60 16.12 -11.37
N TYR A 165 0.20 16.31 -10.12
CA TYR A 165 1.13 16.60 -9.03
C TYR A 165 1.78 15.31 -8.52
N ALA A 166 3.08 15.36 -8.24
CA ALA A 166 3.76 14.26 -7.55
C ALA A 166 3.46 14.34 -6.05
N HIS A 167 2.84 13.29 -5.51
CA HIS A 167 2.58 13.19 -4.07
C HIS A 167 3.85 12.73 -3.36
N VAL A 168 4.21 13.41 -2.26
CA VAL A 168 5.44 13.12 -1.52
C VAL A 168 5.13 12.23 -0.32
N ASN A 169 5.75 11.05 -0.26
CA ASN A 169 5.75 10.23 0.95
C ASN A 169 6.87 10.68 1.90
N PHE A 170 6.57 10.98 3.16
CA PHE A 170 7.54 11.23 4.22
C PHE A 170 8.13 9.90 4.71
N ALA A 171 8.91 9.29 3.83
CA ALA A 171 9.29 7.89 3.91
C ALA A 171 10.41 7.60 4.91
N ASN A 172 10.33 6.43 5.53
CA ASN A 172 11.45 5.80 6.19
C ASN A 172 12.47 5.25 5.16
N ALA A 173 13.74 5.14 5.54
CA ALA A 173 14.77 4.49 4.72
C ALA A 173 14.41 3.03 4.36
N TYR A 174 13.63 2.37 5.22
CA TYR A 174 12.90 1.15 4.93
C TYR A 174 11.46 1.52 4.56
N LEU A 175 11.18 1.61 3.26
CA LEU A 175 9.87 2.01 2.73
C LEU A 175 8.71 1.28 3.42
N GLY A 176 7.68 2.05 3.77
CA GLY A 176 6.51 1.59 4.51
C GLY A 176 6.71 1.55 6.03
N GLY A 177 7.92 1.85 6.54
CA GLY A 177 8.18 2.08 7.96
C GLY A 177 7.55 1.03 8.87
N GLY A 178 6.62 1.47 9.73
CA GLY A 178 5.89 0.65 10.69
C GLY A 178 4.58 0.04 10.19
N THR A 179 4.26 0.07 8.88
CA THR A 179 2.95 -0.34 8.32
C THR A 179 2.55 -1.75 8.75
N LEU A 180 3.49 -2.70 8.71
CA LEU A 180 3.24 -4.10 9.08
C LEU A 180 3.34 -4.35 10.60
N ALA A 181 3.42 -3.30 11.41
CA ALA A 181 3.54 -3.34 12.85
C ALA A 181 2.53 -2.37 13.49
N GLY A 182 2.98 -1.26 14.06
CA GLY A 182 2.13 -0.29 14.76
C GLY A 182 2.34 1.17 14.33
N GLY A 183 2.98 1.41 13.18
CA GLY A 183 3.15 2.76 12.65
C GLY A 183 1.83 3.29 12.10
N LEU A 184 1.50 4.54 12.43
CA LEU A 184 0.27 5.23 12.01
C LEU A 184 0.51 6.74 11.83
N VAL A 185 1.59 7.10 11.14
CA VAL A 185 1.83 8.48 10.70
C VAL A 185 1.68 8.58 9.19
N GLN A 186 2.14 9.68 8.57
CA GLN A 186 1.85 9.98 7.17
C GLN A 186 2.17 8.84 6.19
N GLU A 187 3.34 8.19 6.32
CA GLU A 187 3.73 7.08 5.45
C GLU A 187 2.81 5.87 5.62
N GLU A 188 2.61 5.38 6.85
CA GLU A 188 1.81 4.18 7.07
C GLU A 188 0.33 4.39 6.74
N ILE A 189 -0.22 5.59 7.01
CA ILE A 189 -1.58 5.95 6.61
C ILE A 189 -1.71 5.93 5.08
N LEU A 190 -0.70 6.42 4.35
CA LEU A 190 -0.69 6.37 2.89
C LEU A 190 -0.69 4.92 2.39
N PHE A 191 0.18 4.05 2.94
CA PHE A 191 0.26 2.63 2.57
C PHE A 191 -1.01 1.83 2.92
N LEU A 192 -1.75 2.21 3.97
CA LEU A 192 -2.99 1.54 4.36
C LEU A 192 -4.20 1.96 3.51
N THR A 193 -4.12 3.12 2.85
CA THR A 193 -5.26 3.71 2.14
C THR A 193 -5.14 3.68 0.60
N HIS A 194 -3.96 3.32 0.05
CA HIS A 194 -3.66 3.32 -1.39
C HIS A 194 -2.84 2.09 -1.80
#